data_AF-A0A8D0XTM1-F1
#
_entry.id   AF-A0A8D0XTM1-F1
#
_cell.length_a   1.000
_cell.length_b   1.000
_cell.length_c   1.000
_cell.angle_alpha   90.00
_cell.angle_beta   90.00
_cell.angle_gamma   90.00
#
_symmetry.space_group_name_H-M   'P 1'
#
loop_
_entity.id
_entity.type
_entity.pdbx_description
1 polymer ?
#
loop_
_entity_poly.entity_id
_entity_poly.type
_entity_poly.pdbx_seq_one_letter_code
_entity_poly.pdbx_strand_id
1 'polypeptide(L)'
;MAVSVDPRRLYRLVHEGQLCALREELRAAGRADCAGPAGDTLLHCAARHGHLDVLTYLVEAWDMDIEATNRDYKRPLHEAASMGHRDCVRYLLGRGAAVDCLKKADWSAEQGCWGARQRGGERGRAPRSSRGVRGSSPAGVESPLSAGFERWLFSAALWGLGSRCQYEADCRDKCGLTPFMDAIQCGHLGVARLLLEKHKAQVSSEDSLGAQALHRAAVTGQDEAIRFLVSELGVDVDVRATSACSSALHYAAKEGHVSTVQTLLSLGADLNAKDGRDRSALHLACAGQHAACVAFLLRSGLGDSRDAAGALAQQLTQSEDVLRCFGSSATA
;
A
#
# COMPACT_ATOMS: atom_id res chain seq x y z
N MET A 1 -26.87 -1.13 37.20
CA MET A 1 -25.54 -1.78 37.26
C MET A 1 -25.14 -2.12 35.84
N ALA A 2 -23.95 -1.74 35.39
CA ALA A 2 -23.48 -2.13 34.05
C ALA A 2 -23.42 -3.65 33.98
N VAL A 3 -24.17 -4.24 33.04
CA VAL A 3 -24.12 -5.69 32.82
C VAL A 3 -22.73 -5.98 32.23
N SER A 4 -22.01 -6.94 32.80
CA SER A 4 -20.73 -7.38 32.23
C SER A 4 -21.01 -8.10 30.91
N VAL A 5 -21.04 -7.35 29.81
CA VAL A 5 -21.22 -7.91 28.48
C VAL A 5 -19.91 -8.57 28.05
N ASP A 6 -20.01 -9.85 27.64
CA ASP A 6 -18.88 -10.60 27.08
C ASP A 6 -18.47 -9.99 25.74
N PRO A 7 -17.24 -9.48 25.59
CA PRO A 7 -16.73 -8.97 24.32
C PRO A 7 -16.93 -9.96 23.16
N ARG A 8 -16.79 -11.27 23.42
CA ARG A 8 -16.97 -12.29 22.37
C ARG A 8 -18.38 -12.31 21.81
N ARG A 9 -19.38 -11.99 22.64
CA ARG A 9 -20.78 -11.89 22.20
C ARG A 9 -20.98 -10.68 21.30
N LEU A 10 -20.46 -9.50 21.68
CA LEU A 10 -20.50 -8.30 20.84
C LEU A 10 -19.85 -8.53 19.48
N TYR A 11 -18.67 -9.16 19.46
CA TYR A 11 -17.99 -9.50 18.21
C TYR A 11 -18.79 -10.47 17.33
N ARG A 12 -19.45 -11.45 17.93
CA ARG A 12 -20.33 -12.38 17.21
C ARG A 12 -21.53 -11.64 16.59
N LEU A 13 -22.16 -10.74 17.34
CA LEU A 13 -23.28 -9.95 16.84
C LEU A 13 -22.87 -9.03 15.69
N VAL A 14 -21.70 -8.40 15.78
CA VAL A 14 -21.14 -7.61 14.68
C VAL A 14 -20.81 -8.50 13.48
N HIS A 15 -20.17 -9.64 13.70
CA HIS A 15 -19.83 -10.61 12.64
C HIS A 15 -21.08 -11.09 11.88
N GLU A 16 -22.17 -11.35 12.61
CA GLU A 16 -23.45 -11.80 12.06
C GLU A 16 -24.33 -10.64 11.52
N GLY A 17 -23.93 -9.38 11.69
CA GLY A 17 -24.70 -8.21 11.25
C GLY A 17 -25.98 -7.94 12.07
N GLN A 18 -26.05 -8.44 13.30
CA GLN A 18 -27.25 -8.32 14.13
C GLN A 18 -27.34 -6.97 14.85
N LEU A 19 -27.62 -5.90 14.10
CA LEU A 19 -27.69 -4.53 14.61
C LEU A 19 -28.67 -4.35 15.78
N CYS A 20 -29.85 -4.98 15.73
CA CYS A 20 -30.87 -4.85 16.79
C CYS A 20 -30.37 -5.42 18.13
N ALA A 21 -29.85 -6.64 18.13
CA ALA A 21 -29.29 -7.26 19.33
C ALA A 21 -28.05 -6.51 19.83
N LEU A 22 -27.20 -6.04 18.91
CA LEU A 22 -26.01 -5.25 19.24
C LEU A 22 -26.38 -3.94 19.93
N ARG A 23 -27.43 -3.26 19.44
CA ARG A 23 -27.95 -2.02 20.04
C ARG A 23 -28.37 -2.20 21.49
N GLU A 24 -29.10 -3.28 21.78
CA GLU A 24 -29.55 -3.59 23.14
C GLU A 24 -28.37 -3.89 24.06
N GLU A 25 -27.42 -4.70 23.61
CA GLU A 25 -26.25 -5.07 24.41
C GLU A 25 -25.32 -3.89 24.68
N LEU A 26 -25.03 -3.07 23.68
CA LEU A 26 -24.18 -1.91 23.88
C LEU A 26 -24.84 -0.88 24.80
N ARG A 27 -26.15 -0.64 24.67
CA ARG A 27 -26.90 0.22 25.60
C ARG A 27 -26.88 -0.31 27.03
N ALA A 28 -26.98 -1.64 27.21
CA ALA A 28 -26.89 -2.26 28.53
C ALA A 28 -25.47 -2.22 29.12
N ALA A 29 -24.44 -2.31 28.28
CA ALA A 29 -23.03 -2.25 28.67
C ALA A 29 -22.56 -0.84 28.99
N GLY A 30 -23.08 0.18 28.29
CA GLY A 30 -22.65 1.57 28.41
C GLY A 30 -21.26 1.87 27.82
N ARG A 31 -20.64 0.92 27.10
CA ARG A 31 -19.34 1.09 26.42
C ARG A 31 -19.26 0.21 25.16
N ALA A 32 -18.61 0.70 24.12
CA ALA A 32 -18.32 -0.04 22.89
C ALA A 32 -16.84 -0.46 22.75
N ASP A 33 -15.96 0.04 23.63
CA ASP A 33 -14.53 -0.22 23.58
C ASP A 33 -14.24 -1.66 24.06
N CYS A 34 -14.14 -2.57 23.09
CA CYS A 34 -13.69 -3.92 23.35
C CYS A 34 -12.64 -4.34 22.31
N ALA A 35 -11.47 -4.75 22.79
CA ALA A 35 -10.41 -5.24 21.92
C ALA A 35 -10.65 -6.71 21.54
N GLY A 36 -10.69 -6.99 20.25
CA GLY A 36 -10.81 -8.33 19.70
C GLY A 36 -9.52 -9.15 19.77
N PRO A 37 -9.54 -10.41 19.31
CA PRO A 37 -8.40 -11.32 19.38
C PRO A 37 -7.11 -10.79 18.70
N ALA A 38 -7.24 -9.99 17.64
CA ALA A 38 -6.15 -9.34 16.92
C ALA A 38 -5.95 -7.85 17.30
N GLY A 39 -6.55 -7.39 18.39
CA GLY A 39 -6.66 -5.95 18.68
C GLY A 39 -7.62 -5.22 17.75
N ASP A 40 -8.40 -5.96 16.95
CA ASP A 40 -9.50 -5.42 16.16
C ASP A 40 -10.46 -4.67 17.09
N THR A 41 -11.06 -3.59 16.59
CA THR A 41 -12.23 -2.94 17.21
C THR A 41 -13.52 -3.50 16.58
N LEU A 42 -14.68 -3.19 17.16
CA LEU A 42 -15.96 -3.54 16.53
C LEU A 42 -16.09 -2.94 15.12
N LEU A 43 -15.48 -1.77 14.87
CA LEU A 43 -15.43 -1.17 13.53
C LEU A 43 -14.62 -2.01 12.53
N HIS A 44 -13.48 -2.59 12.93
CA HIS A 44 -12.73 -3.51 12.05
C HIS A 44 -13.58 -4.72 11.69
N CYS A 45 -14.27 -5.31 12.68
CA CYS A 45 -15.15 -6.44 12.43
C CYS A 45 -16.30 -6.08 11.48
N ALA A 46 -16.97 -4.94 11.71
CA ALA A 46 -18.06 -4.49 10.84
C ALA A 46 -17.57 -4.19 9.42
N ALA A 47 -16.40 -3.56 9.29
CA ALA A 47 -15.76 -3.25 8.01
C ALA A 47 -15.36 -4.52 7.24
N ARG A 48 -14.74 -5.50 7.91
CA ARG A 48 -14.32 -6.79 7.33
C ARG A 48 -15.50 -7.62 6.79
N HIS A 49 -16.66 -7.55 7.45
CA HIS A 49 -17.84 -8.33 7.06
C HIS A 49 -18.85 -7.54 6.20
N GLY A 50 -18.62 -6.24 5.98
CA GLY A 50 -19.45 -5.43 5.09
C GLY A 50 -20.78 -4.96 5.68
N HIS A 51 -20.91 -5.00 7.01
CA HIS A 51 -22.14 -4.59 7.71
C HIS A 51 -22.18 -3.06 7.87
N LEU A 52 -22.58 -2.37 6.80
CA LEU A 52 -22.63 -0.90 6.76
C LEU A 52 -23.54 -0.32 7.85
N ASP A 53 -24.68 -0.94 8.12
CA ASP A 53 -25.64 -0.53 9.15
C ASP A 53 -25.07 -0.62 10.56
N VAL A 54 -24.30 -1.68 10.85
CA VAL A 54 -23.55 -1.81 12.09
C VAL A 54 -22.41 -0.81 12.16
N LEU A 55 -21.63 -0.67 11.08
CA LEU A 55 -20.51 0.26 11.00
C LEU A 55 -20.98 1.71 11.20
N THR A 56 -22.03 2.14 10.51
CA THR A 56 -22.64 3.48 10.66
C THR A 56 -23.11 3.70 12.08
N TYR A 57 -23.82 2.74 12.68
CA TYR A 57 -24.27 2.85 14.06
C TYR A 57 -23.12 2.98 15.06
N LEU A 58 -22.04 2.22 14.89
CA LEU A 58 -20.87 2.29 15.75
C LEU A 58 -20.14 3.64 15.64
N VAL A 59 -20.02 4.20 14.44
CA VAL A 59 -19.42 5.53 14.25
C VAL A 59 -20.34 6.64 14.77
N GLU A 60 -21.64 6.59 14.47
CA GLU A 60 -22.56 7.69 14.78
C GLU A 60 -23.05 7.71 16.23
N ALA A 61 -23.36 6.54 16.79
CA ALA A 61 -23.96 6.46 18.12
C ALA A 61 -22.92 6.27 19.23
N TRP A 62 -21.74 5.76 18.91
CA TRP A 62 -20.69 5.45 19.88
C TRP A 62 -19.40 6.24 19.66
N ASP A 63 -19.38 7.15 18.68
CA ASP A 63 -18.22 8.00 18.34
C ASP A 63 -16.91 7.21 18.23
N MET A 64 -17.01 5.99 17.68
CA MET A 64 -15.85 5.12 17.55
C MET A 64 -14.88 5.70 16.51
N ASP A 65 -13.60 5.71 16.86
CA ASP A 65 -12.52 6.24 16.01
C ASP A 65 -12.40 5.43 14.70
N ILE A 66 -12.65 6.12 13.59
CA ILE A 66 -12.55 5.57 12.23
C ILE A 66 -11.11 5.27 11.81
N GLU A 67 -10.12 5.85 12.50
CA GLU A 67 -8.69 5.67 12.25
C GLU A 67 -8.02 4.70 13.22
N ALA A 68 -8.79 4.09 14.13
CA ALA A 68 -8.26 3.14 15.09
C ALA A 68 -7.49 2.02 14.38
N THR A 69 -6.32 1.67 14.92
CA THR A 69 -5.46 0.62 14.36
C THR A 69 -5.53 -0.66 15.18
N ASN A 70 -5.59 -1.81 14.50
CA ASN A 70 -5.40 -3.11 15.16
C ASN A 70 -3.91 -3.45 15.38
N ARG A 71 -3.58 -4.67 15.83
CA ARG A 71 -2.18 -5.08 16.08
C ARG A 71 -1.30 -5.11 14.83
N ASP A 72 -1.91 -5.22 13.66
CA ASP A 72 -1.23 -5.18 12.36
C ASP A 72 -1.22 -3.76 11.78
N TYR A 73 -1.59 -2.75 12.57
CA TYR A 73 -1.71 -1.35 12.15
C TYR A 73 -2.72 -1.14 11.01
N LYS A 74 -3.57 -2.13 10.74
CA LYS A 74 -4.69 -1.97 9.80
C LYS A 74 -5.73 -1.09 10.45
N ARG A 75 -6.36 -0.26 9.62
CA ARG A 75 -7.52 0.57 9.97
C ARG A 75 -8.79 -0.08 9.43
N PRO A 76 -10.00 0.30 9.88
CA PRO A 76 -11.25 -0.20 9.32
C PRO A 76 -11.34 -0.05 7.79
N LEU A 77 -10.75 1.02 7.22
CA LEU A 77 -10.70 1.22 5.78
C LEU A 77 -9.90 0.12 5.04
N HIS A 78 -8.81 -0.37 5.63
CA HIS A 78 -8.01 -1.48 5.08
C HIS A 78 -8.84 -2.76 5.01
N GLU A 79 -9.57 -3.09 6.10
CA GLU A 79 -10.42 -4.27 6.17
C GLU A 79 -11.58 -4.20 5.17
N ALA A 80 -12.26 -3.05 5.07
CA ALA A 80 -13.32 -2.86 4.08
C ALA A 80 -12.79 -2.95 2.65
N ALA A 81 -11.58 -2.44 2.38
CA ALA A 81 -10.99 -2.46 1.06
C ALA A 81 -10.50 -3.86 0.65
N SER A 82 -9.81 -4.56 1.56
CA SER A 82 -9.33 -5.94 1.37
C SER A 82 -10.48 -6.92 1.13
N MET A 83 -11.64 -6.69 1.75
CA MET A 83 -12.82 -7.55 1.60
C MET A 83 -13.80 -7.06 0.52
N GLY A 84 -13.48 -5.95 -0.16
CA GLY A 84 -14.27 -5.47 -1.30
C GLY A 84 -15.58 -4.78 -0.96
N HIS A 85 -15.79 -4.39 0.30
CA HIS A 85 -17.03 -3.80 0.80
C HIS A 85 -17.14 -2.33 0.41
N ARG A 86 -17.51 -2.09 -0.85
CA ARG A 86 -17.56 -0.76 -1.48
C ARG A 86 -18.38 0.26 -0.69
N ASP A 87 -19.49 -0.15 -0.08
CA ASP A 87 -20.35 0.78 0.66
C ASP A 87 -19.75 1.18 2.01
N CYS A 88 -19.11 0.25 2.73
CA CYS A 88 -18.32 0.54 3.92
C CYS A 88 -17.15 1.47 3.59
N VAL A 89 -16.42 1.19 2.50
CA VAL A 89 -15.35 2.06 2.01
C VAL A 89 -15.91 3.47 1.74
N ARG A 90 -16.99 3.59 0.96
CA ARG A 90 -17.60 4.90 0.65
C ARG A 90 -18.00 5.66 1.92
N TYR A 91 -18.58 4.98 2.89
CA TYR A 91 -18.99 5.59 4.14
C TYR A 91 -17.80 6.10 4.96
N LEU A 92 -16.78 5.26 5.20
CA LEU A 92 -15.58 5.62 5.95
C LEU A 92 -14.88 6.83 5.31
N LEU A 93 -14.73 6.80 4.00
CA LEU A 93 -14.17 7.89 3.22
C LEU A 93 -15.00 9.18 3.29
N GLY A 94 -16.32 9.06 3.26
CA GLY A 94 -17.25 10.18 3.45
C GLY A 94 -17.16 10.81 4.85
N ARG A 95 -16.68 10.05 5.84
CA ARG A 95 -16.39 10.52 7.20
C ARG A 95 -14.96 11.06 7.38
N GLY A 96 -14.18 11.13 6.32
CA GLY A 96 -12.83 11.69 6.34
C GLY A 96 -11.74 10.66 6.63
N ALA A 97 -12.01 9.37 6.45
CA ALA A 97 -10.99 8.34 6.61
C ALA A 97 -9.78 8.60 5.69
N ALA A 98 -8.57 8.53 6.23
CA ALA A 98 -7.33 8.76 5.49
C ALA A 98 -7.08 7.63 4.47
N VAL A 99 -6.85 8.00 3.21
CA VAL A 99 -6.71 7.06 2.08
C VAL A 99 -5.26 6.75 1.77
N ASP A 100 -4.49 7.82 1.63
CA ASP A 100 -3.04 7.84 1.51
C ASP A 100 -2.65 9.20 2.09
N CYS A 101 -1.73 9.20 3.03
CA CYS A 101 -1.08 10.46 3.36
C CYS A 101 0.09 10.60 2.38
N LEU A 102 0.25 11.80 1.83
CA LEU A 102 1.29 12.07 0.87
C LEU A 102 2.63 12.07 1.61
N LYS A 103 3.58 11.25 1.18
CA LYS A 103 4.98 11.66 1.29
C LYS A 103 5.10 12.96 0.50
N LYS A 104 5.08 14.09 1.20
CA LYS A 104 5.60 15.34 0.65
C LYS A 104 7.11 15.16 0.62
N ALA A 105 7.60 14.41 -0.37
CA ALA A 105 9.01 14.46 -0.69
C ALA A 105 9.31 15.91 -1.08
N ASP A 106 9.98 16.59 -0.17
CA ASP A 106 11.01 17.58 -0.44
C ASP A 106 10.70 18.53 -1.59
N TRP A 107 9.99 19.62 -1.28
CA TRP A 107 10.33 20.86 -1.98
C TRP A 107 11.72 21.28 -1.51
N SER A 108 12.72 20.74 -2.20
CA SER A 108 14.06 21.32 -2.28
C SER A 108 14.54 21.10 -3.71
N ALA A 109 13.88 21.80 -4.63
CA ALA A 109 14.65 22.41 -5.70
C ALA A 109 15.73 23.26 -5.02
N GLU A 110 16.98 23.12 -5.48
CA GLU A 110 18.21 23.70 -4.93
C GLU A 110 18.90 22.86 -3.85
N GLN A 111 19.77 21.95 -4.30
CA GLN A 111 21.21 21.90 -4.02
C GLN A 111 21.77 20.64 -4.68
N GLY A 112 22.55 20.84 -5.74
CA GLY A 112 23.19 19.75 -6.48
C GLY A 112 24.44 19.21 -5.80
N CYS A 113 24.99 18.21 -6.49
CA CYS A 113 26.35 17.65 -6.45
C CYS A 113 26.47 16.25 -5.83
N TRP A 114 27.19 15.28 -6.40
CA TRP A 114 28.06 15.26 -7.57
C TRP A 114 28.32 13.80 -7.99
N GLY A 115 28.38 13.56 -9.29
CA GLY A 115 28.72 12.27 -9.89
C GLY A 115 29.18 12.42 -11.34
N ALA A 116 30.26 13.20 -11.53
CA ALA A 116 31.19 13.20 -12.67
C ALA A 116 30.62 13.21 -14.11
N ARG A 117 30.92 14.29 -14.87
CA ARG A 117 31.94 14.27 -15.96
C ARG A 117 31.84 15.50 -16.89
N GLN A 118 32.99 16.19 -17.01
CA GLN A 118 33.48 17.11 -18.08
C GLN A 118 33.56 18.62 -17.78
N ARG A 119 34.82 19.03 -17.52
CA ARG A 119 35.60 20.14 -18.10
C ARG A 119 35.04 21.58 -18.09
N GLY A 120 35.82 22.44 -17.42
CA GLY A 120 36.47 23.57 -18.10
C GLY A 120 36.20 24.97 -17.54
N GLY A 121 37.24 25.59 -16.95
CA GLY A 121 37.57 26.98 -17.25
C GLY A 121 37.02 28.12 -16.37
N GLU A 122 37.88 28.56 -15.45
CA GLU A 122 38.24 29.98 -15.19
C GLU A 122 37.38 30.93 -14.33
N ARG A 123 38.06 31.37 -13.24
CA ARG A 123 38.24 32.74 -12.71
C ARG A 123 37.05 33.51 -12.11
N GLY A 124 37.21 33.84 -10.81
CA GLY A 124 37.31 35.25 -10.42
C GLY A 124 36.44 35.77 -9.26
N ARG A 125 37.11 36.00 -8.12
CA ARG A 125 36.91 37.09 -7.13
C ARG A 125 35.70 37.06 -6.17
N ALA A 126 36.04 36.99 -4.87
CA ALA A 126 35.32 37.61 -3.75
C ALA A 126 35.55 39.14 -3.72
N PRO A 127 34.73 39.93 -2.98
CA PRO A 127 34.96 40.17 -1.53
C PRO A 127 33.65 40.19 -0.70
N ARG A 128 33.59 39.67 0.55
CA ARG A 128 34.02 40.22 1.86
C ARG A 128 33.12 41.33 2.47
N SER A 129 32.72 41.07 3.74
CA SER A 129 32.42 42.01 4.84
C SER A 129 31.05 42.72 4.83
N SER A 130 30.37 43.01 5.96
CA SER A 130 30.48 42.65 7.38
C SER A 130 29.35 43.37 8.14
N ARG A 131 28.94 42.79 9.28
CA ARG A 131 28.36 43.44 10.49
C ARG A 131 26.98 44.13 10.43
N GLY A 132 26.21 43.89 11.49
CA GLY A 132 25.25 44.85 12.02
C GLY A 132 24.02 44.20 12.64
N VAL A 133 23.84 44.36 13.95
CA VAL A 133 22.86 43.65 14.79
C VAL A 133 21.93 44.66 15.47
N ARG A 134 20.67 44.23 15.67
CA ARG A 134 19.70 44.57 16.76
C ARG A 134 18.76 45.80 16.68
N GLY A 135 17.50 45.48 17.02
CA GLY A 135 16.54 46.26 17.85
C GLY A 135 15.47 47.00 17.05
N SER A 136 14.20 47.14 17.43
CA SER A 136 13.36 46.70 18.57
C SER A 136 11.91 47.09 18.20
N SER A 137 10.89 46.33 18.62
CA SER A 137 9.46 46.75 18.61
C SER A 137 9.18 47.80 19.71
N PRO A 138 8.02 48.53 19.75
CA PRO A 138 6.76 47.94 20.25
C PRO A 138 5.40 48.57 19.78
N ALA A 139 4.33 47.79 20.03
CA ALA A 139 2.95 48.13 20.49
C ALA A 139 2.00 49.11 19.73
N GLY A 140 0.77 48.61 19.48
CA GLY A 140 -0.44 49.36 19.12
C GLY A 140 -1.70 48.48 19.24
N VAL A 141 -2.79 49.04 19.77
CA VAL A 141 -3.94 48.44 20.48
C VAL A 141 -5.22 48.13 19.64
N GLU A 142 -5.94 47.07 20.06
CA GLU A 142 -7.41 46.79 20.16
C GLU A 142 -8.45 46.98 19.00
N SER A 143 -9.04 45.84 18.55
CA SER A 143 -10.47 45.36 18.44
C SER A 143 -11.69 46.28 18.08
N PRO A 144 -12.90 45.75 17.73
CA PRO A 144 -13.34 44.60 16.90
C PRO A 144 -14.54 44.94 15.92
N LEU A 145 -15.06 43.92 15.20
CA LEU A 145 -16.34 43.81 14.45
C LEU A 145 -16.34 44.11 12.93
N SER A 146 -16.32 43.05 12.12
CA SER A 146 -17.34 42.79 11.08
C SER A 146 -17.12 41.40 10.48
N ALA A 147 -18.23 40.71 10.25
CA ALA A 147 -18.33 39.34 9.79
C ALA A 147 -17.90 39.16 8.32
N GLY A 148 -17.59 37.91 8.00
CA GLY A 148 -17.76 37.37 6.65
C GLY A 148 -16.47 36.96 5.95
N PHE A 149 -16.30 35.64 5.86
CA PHE A 149 -15.60 34.95 4.78
C PHE A 149 -14.07 35.11 4.68
N GLU A 150 -13.40 33.96 4.48
CA GLU A 150 -11.96 33.80 4.22
C GLU A 150 -11.01 33.70 5.43
N ARG A 151 -10.81 32.47 5.91
CA ARG A 151 -9.58 32.10 6.65
C ARG A 151 -9.29 30.60 6.61
N TRP A 152 -8.75 30.12 5.49
CA TRP A 152 -8.08 28.81 5.39
C TRP A 152 -6.60 28.94 4.97
N LEU A 153 -5.93 30.06 5.30
CA LEU A 153 -4.56 30.27 4.80
C LEU A 153 -3.46 30.87 5.69
N PHE A 154 -3.60 31.23 6.97
CA PHE A 154 -2.40 31.71 7.70
C PHE A 154 -2.40 31.40 9.20
N SER A 155 -1.62 30.39 9.59
CA SER A 155 -0.82 30.42 10.84
C SER A 155 0.35 29.44 10.74
N ALA A 156 1.38 29.87 10.01
CA ALA A 156 2.72 29.28 10.01
C ALA A 156 3.70 30.09 10.89
N ALA A 157 3.23 30.74 11.95
CA ALA A 157 4.05 31.67 12.73
C ALA A 157 3.89 31.53 14.26
N LEU A 158 3.92 30.30 14.76
CA LEU A 158 4.23 29.98 16.15
C LEU A 158 5.21 28.79 16.17
N TRP A 159 6.37 28.99 15.56
CA TRP A 159 7.53 28.12 15.76
C TRP A 159 8.48 28.81 16.74
N GLY A 160 8.53 28.26 17.95
CA GLY A 160 9.40 28.74 19.02
C GLY A 160 9.51 27.70 20.12
N LEU A 161 10.54 26.84 19.98
CA LEU A 161 11.06 25.85 20.94
C LEU A 161 10.28 24.54 21.12
N GLY A 162 10.88 23.46 20.58
CA GLY A 162 10.57 22.08 20.96
C GLY A 162 10.93 21.09 19.87
N SER A 163 12.23 20.86 19.64
CA SER A 163 12.75 19.85 18.72
C SER A 163 12.11 18.46 18.95
N ARG A 164 11.20 18.08 18.04
CA ARG A 164 10.89 16.71 17.59
C ARG A 164 10.01 16.84 16.34
N CYS A 165 10.64 17.16 15.21
CA CYS A 165 10.02 16.91 13.91
C CYS A 165 10.01 15.39 13.70
N GLN A 166 8.87 14.75 13.93
CA GLN A 166 8.54 13.44 13.39
C GLN A 166 7.03 13.48 13.09
N TYR A 167 6.69 13.98 11.90
CA TYR A 167 5.35 13.86 11.34
C TYR A 167 5.51 13.17 9.99
N GLU A 168 5.31 11.86 9.98
CA GLU A 168 5.02 11.09 8.77
C GLU A 168 3.71 10.34 9.07
N ALA A 169 2.59 10.91 8.64
CA ALA A 169 1.43 10.08 8.39
C ALA A 169 1.62 9.61 6.95
N ASP A 170 1.71 8.29 6.78
CA ASP A 170 1.38 7.45 5.63
C ASP A 170 0.43 6.42 6.26
N CYS A 171 -0.81 6.25 5.78
CA CYS A 171 -1.75 5.29 6.39
C CYS A 171 -1.43 3.86 5.95
N ARG A 172 -0.25 3.39 6.36
CA ARG A 172 0.26 2.06 6.08
C ARG A 172 0.00 1.13 7.25
N ASP A 173 -0.34 -0.12 6.94
CA ASP A 173 -0.31 -1.19 7.93
C ASP A 173 1.13 -1.54 8.35
N LYS A 174 1.31 -2.55 9.21
CA LYS A 174 2.64 -3.01 9.68
C LYS A 174 3.57 -3.38 8.52
N CYS A 175 3.00 -3.84 7.42
CA CYS A 175 3.70 -4.28 6.23
C CYS A 175 3.94 -3.16 5.23
N GLY A 176 3.45 -1.94 5.49
CA GLY A 176 3.57 -0.83 4.55
C GLY A 176 2.41 -0.71 3.56
N LEU A 177 1.35 -1.53 3.68
CA LEU A 177 0.29 -1.62 2.68
C LEU A 177 -0.73 -0.49 2.83
N THR A 178 -1.20 0.03 1.70
CA THR A 178 -2.29 1.01 1.64
C THR A 178 -3.63 0.31 1.38
N PRO A 179 -4.78 0.94 1.68
CA PRO A 179 -6.10 0.38 1.33
C PRO A 179 -6.26 0.10 -0.17
N PHE A 180 -5.59 0.88 -1.02
CA PHE A 180 -5.55 0.66 -2.47
C PHE A 180 -4.80 -0.64 -2.83
N MET A 181 -3.66 -0.90 -2.20
CA MET A 181 -2.92 -2.15 -2.38
C MET A 181 -3.75 -3.35 -1.92
N ASP A 182 -4.40 -3.27 -0.76
CA ASP A 182 -5.28 -4.33 -0.24
C ASP A 182 -6.43 -4.62 -1.22
N ALA A 183 -7.08 -3.58 -1.78
CA ALA A 183 -8.12 -3.75 -2.79
C ALA A 183 -7.62 -4.42 -4.07
N ILE A 184 -6.44 -4.01 -4.57
CA ILE A 184 -5.82 -4.58 -5.77
C ILE A 184 -5.39 -6.03 -5.55
N GLN A 185 -4.76 -6.33 -4.42
CA GLN A 185 -4.31 -7.67 -4.06
C GLN A 185 -5.47 -8.67 -4.00
N CYS A 186 -6.65 -8.21 -3.58
CA CYS A 186 -7.87 -9.01 -3.52
C CYS A 186 -8.74 -8.92 -4.78
N GLY A 187 -8.31 -8.19 -5.82
CA GLY A 187 -9.04 -8.08 -7.10
C GLY A 187 -10.28 -7.18 -7.07
N HIS A 188 -10.47 -6.37 -6.04
CA HIS A 188 -11.65 -5.52 -5.85
C HIS A 188 -11.56 -4.20 -6.61
N LEU A 189 -11.63 -4.26 -7.94
CA LEU A 189 -11.48 -3.09 -8.83
C LEU A 189 -12.49 -1.98 -8.56
N GLY A 190 -13.72 -2.32 -8.17
CA GLY A 190 -14.74 -1.32 -7.82
C GLY A 190 -14.36 -0.48 -6.59
N VAL A 191 -13.63 -1.07 -5.65
CA VAL A 191 -13.05 -0.36 -4.50
C VAL A 191 -11.80 0.40 -4.93
N ALA A 192 -10.90 -0.21 -5.71
CA ALA A 192 -9.69 0.44 -6.20
C ALA A 192 -10.00 1.73 -6.98
N ARG A 193 -10.98 1.68 -7.90
CA ARG A 193 -11.47 2.86 -8.64
C ARG A 193 -12.05 3.92 -7.72
N LEU A 194 -12.83 3.52 -6.71
CA LEU A 194 -13.41 4.45 -5.73
C LEU A 194 -12.31 5.21 -4.95
N LEU A 195 -11.24 4.51 -4.55
CA LEU A 195 -10.10 5.10 -3.83
C LEU A 195 -9.32 6.09 -4.71
N LEU A 196 -9.18 5.80 -6.01
CA LEU A 196 -8.51 6.69 -6.97
C LEU A 196 -9.33 7.94 -7.29
N GLU A 197 -10.57 7.75 -7.75
CA GLU A 197 -11.42 8.82 -8.29
C GLU A 197 -11.77 9.88 -7.25
N LYS A 198 -12.06 9.46 -6.03
CA LYS A 198 -12.60 10.36 -5.00
C LYS A 198 -11.56 10.86 -4.02
N HIS A 199 -10.46 10.13 -3.83
CA HIS A 199 -9.55 10.38 -2.70
C HIS A 199 -8.06 10.41 -3.08
N LYS A 200 -7.74 10.39 -4.38
CA LYS A 200 -6.38 10.59 -4.92
C LYS A 200 -5.34 9.60 -4.36
N ALA A 201 -5.76 8.34 -4.22
CA ALA A 201 -4.85 7.28 -3.81
C ALA A 201 -3.60 7.22 -4.71
N GLN A 202 -2.44 6.97 -4.11
CA GLN A 202 -1.16 6.92 -4.82
C GLN A 202 -0.91 5.49 -5.34
N VAL A 203 -0.90 5.36 -6.67
CA VAL A 203 -0.71 4.08 -7.35
C VAL A 203 0.73 3.57 -7.20
N SER A 204 1.70 4.49 -7.17
CA SER A 204 3.13 4.21 -7.06
C SER A 204 3.61 4.06 -5.61
N SER A 205 2.70 3.99 -4.64
CA SER A 205 3.09 3.69 -3.26
C SER A 205 3.81 2.35 -3.19
N GLU A 206 4.76 2.25 -2.26
CA GLU A 206 5.56 1.06 -2.03
C GLU A 206 5.40 0.60 -0.58
N ASP A 207 5.27 -0.70 -0.38
CA ASP A 207 5.23 -1.27 0.96
C ASP A 207 6.62 -1.40 1.61
N SER A 208 6.70 -2.05 2.77
CA SER A 208 7.97 -2.23 3.51
C SER A 208 9.04 -3.04 2.76
N LEU A 209 8.67 -3.81 1.73
CA LEU A 209 9.59 -4.56 0.87
C LEU A 209 9.92 -3.79 -0.42
N GLY A 210 9.39 -2.58 -0.57
CA GLY A 210 9.47 -1.80 -1.80
C GLY A 210 8.52 -2.28 -2.90
N ALA A 211 7.54 -3.13 -2.57
CA ALA A 211 6.61 -3.65 -3.56
C ALA A 211 5.42 -2.70 -3.74
N GLN A 212 5.14 -2.38 -5.01
CA GLN A 212 3.95 -1.65 -5.44
C GLN A 212 2.73 -2.57 -5.62
N ALA A 213 1.56 -1.96 -5.83
CA ALA A 213 0.29 -2.66 -6.05
C ALA A 213 0.36 -3.72 -7.18
N LEU A 214 1.15 -3.47 -8.23
CA LEU A 214 1.36 -4.41 -9.33
C LEU A 214 1.97 -5.74 -8.87
N HIS A 215 3.00 -5.68 -8.01
CA HIS A 215 3.64 -6.87 -7.46
C HIS A 215 2.66 -7.67 -6.60
N ARG A 216 1.82 -6.96 -5.80
CA ARG A 216 0.83 -7.60 -4.93
C ARG A 216 -0.26 -8.32 -5.72
N ALA A 217 -0.76 -7.72 -6.81
CA ALA A 217 -1.68 -8.40 -7.73
C ALA A 217 -1.03 -9.61 -8.40
N ALA A 218 0.27 -9.56 -8.72
CA ALA A 218 0.98 -10.69 -9.31
C ALA A 218 1.16 -11.87 -8.34
N VAL A 219 1.35 -11.60 -7.03
CA VAL A 219 1.41 -12.65 -6.00
C VAL A 219 0.08 -13.40 -5.89
N THR A 220 -1.06 -12.70 -5.99
CA THR A 220 -2.39 -13.30 -5.84
C THR A 220 -3.04 -13.70 -7.16
N GLY A 221 -2.37 -13.49 -8.30
CA GLY A 221 -2.85 -13.89 -9.63
C GLY A 221 -4.03 -13.06 -10.15
N GLN A 222 -4.10 -11.77 -9.80
CA GLN A 222 -5.22 -10.89 -10.15
C GLN A 222 -5.03 -10.26 -11.54
N ASP A 223 -5.29 -11.04 -12.60
CA ASP A 223 -5.04 -10.65 -13.99
C ASP A 223 -5.76 -9.35 -14.41
N GLU A 224 -7.02 -9.19 -14.01
CA GLU A 224 -7.79 -7.97 -14.30
C GLU A 224 -7.26 -6.74 -13.56
N ALA A 225 -6.74 -6.92 -12.34
CA ALA A 225 -6.09 -5.83 -11.61
C ALA A 225 -4.77 -5.42 -12.24
N ILE A 226 -4.01 -6.38 -12.78
CA ILE A 226 -2.78 -6.10 -13.53
C ILE A 226 -3.10 -5.33 -14.82
N ARG A 227 -4.13 -5.75 -15.58
CA ARG A 227 -4.59 -5.02 -16.77
C ARG A 227 -5.00 -3.59 -16.41
N PHE A 228 -5.77 -3.43 -15.34
CA PHE A 228 -6.18 -2.12 -14.84
C PHE A 228 -4.98 -1.22 -14.52
N LEU A 229 -4.00 -1.71 -13.75
CA LEU A 229 -2.82 -0.93 -13.36
C LEU A 229 -1.96 -0.52 -14.57
N VAL A 230 -1.68 -1.45 -15.47
CA VAL A 230 -0.76 -1.19 -16.60
C VAL A 230 -1.45 -0.42 -17.73
N SER A 231 -2.65 -0.87 -18.14
CA SER A 231 -3.31 -0.31 -19.32
C SER A 231 -4.09 0.98 -19.03
N GLU A 232 -4.73 1.09 -17.86
CA GLU A 232 -5.53 2.28 -17.53
C GLU A 232 -4.75 3.32 -16.72
N LEU A 233 -3.90 2.89 -15.79
CA LEU A 233 -3.13 3.81 -14.93
C LEU A 233 -1.71 4.06 -15.44
N GLY A 234 -1.24 3.34 -16.46
CA GLY A 234 0.07 3.54 -17.06
C GLY A 234 1.23 3.15 -16.15
N VAL A 235 1.02 2.21 -15.22
CA VAL A 235 2.08 1.67 -14.36
C VAL A 235 3.06 0.88 -15.22
N ASP A 236 4.35 1.13 -15.04
CA ASP A 236 5.42 0.35 -15.68
C ASP A 236 5.33 -1.13 -15.25
N VAL A 237 5.19 -2.02 -16.23
CA VAL A 237 5.02 -3.46 -16.01
C VAL A 237 6.29 -4.11 -15.43
N ASP A 238 7.46 -3.54 -15.73
CA ASP A 238 8.76 -4.04 -15.30
C ASP A 238 9.32 -3.29 -14.08
N VAL A 239 8.47 -2.55 -13.37
CA VAL A 239 8.82 -1.94 -12.09
C VAL A 239 9.40 -3.01 -11.15
N ARG A 240 10.44 -2.65 -10.41
CA ARG A 240 11.19 -3.57 -9.55
C ARG A 240 10.97 -3.24 -8.09
N ALA A 241 10.62 -4.25 -7.29
CA ALA A 241 10.56 -4.11 -5.85
C ALA A 241 11.95 -3.89 -5.25
N THR A 242 12.10 -2.90 -4.37
CA THR A 242 13.39 -2.43 -3.85
C THR A 242 14.21 -3.52 -3.13
N SER A 243 13.56 -4.42 -2.38
CA SER A 243 14.28 -5.42 -1.56
C SER A 243 14.97 -6.54 -2.35
N ALA A 244 14.34 -7.04 -3.41
CA ALA A 244 14.83 -8.18 -4.18
C ALA A 244 15.11 -7.84 -5.65
N CYS A 245 14.87 -6.59 -6.07
CA CYS A 245 14.85 -6.16 -7.48
C CYS A 245 13.95 -7.06 -8.35
N SER A 246 12.91 -7.67 -7.77
CA SER A 246 11.99 -8.56 -8.46
C SER A 246 10.87 -7.77 -9.12
N SER A 247 10.56 -8.09 -10.38
CA SER A 247 9.40 -7.55 -11.11
C SER A 247 8.13 -8.37 -10.84
N ALA A 248 6.98 -7.88 -11.31
CA ALA A 248 5.70 -8.61 -11.22
C ALA A 248 5.79 -10.03 -11.85
N LEU A 249 6.54 -10.18 -12.94
CA LEU A 249 6.76 -11.48 -13.59
C LEU A 249 7.44 -12.50 -12.67
N HIS A 250 8.40 -12.05 -11.86
CA HIS A 250 9.09 -12.89 -10.89
C HIS A 250 8.14 -13.41 -9.81
N TYR A 251 7.26 -12.55 -9.28
CA TYR A 251 6.27 -12.95 -8.28
C TYR A 251 5.25 -13.93 -8.86
N ALA A 252 4.70 -13.64 -10.05
CA ALA A 252 3.75 -14.54 -10.71
C ALA A 252 4.36 -15.92 -10.99
N ALA A 253 5.62 -15.97 -11.44
CA ALA A 253 6.33 -17.22 -11.69
C ALA A 253 6.62 -18.01 -10.40
N LYS A 254 7.00 -17.30 -9.32
CA LYS A 254 7.25 -17.91 -8.01
C LYS A 254 6.01 -18.59 -7.42
N GLU A 255 4.84 -18.01 -7.63
CA GLU A 255 3.55 -18.55 -7.15
C GLU A 255 2.86 -19.48 -8.19
N GLY A 256 3.45 -19.61 -9.38
CA GLY A 256 2.99 -20.54 -10.42
C GLY A 256 1.79 -20.09 -11.24
N HIS A 257 1.45 -18.79 -11.22
CA HIS A 257 0.28 -18.23 -11.90
C HIS A 257 0.52 -18.09 -13.40
N VAL A 258 0.29 -19.15 -14.17
CA VAL A 258 0.54 -19.18 -15.63
C VAL A 258 -0.27 -18.13 -16.38
N SER A 259 -1.56 -17.94 -16.03
CA SER A 259 -2.40 -16.92 -16.66
C SER A 259 -1.89 -15.51 -16.41
N THR A 260 -1.33 -15.26 -15.22
CA THR A 260 -0.73 -14.00 -14.84
C THR A 260 0.58 -13.75 -15.54
N VAL A 261 1.44 -14.76 -15.66
CA VAL A 261 2.65 -14.70 -16.49
C VAL A 261 2.28 -14.35 -17.94
N GLN A 262 1.29 -15.03 -18.53
CA GLN A 262 0.81 -14.73 -19.87
C GLN A 262 0.27 -13.29 -19.98
N THR A 263 -0.48 -12.84 -18.98
CA THR A 263 -1.04 -11.48 -18.94
C THR A 263 0.08 -10.44 -18.89
N LEU A 264 1.07 -10.60 -18.02
CA LEU A 264 2.21 -9.70 -17.93
C LEU A 264 3.02 -9.64 -19.24
N LEU A 265 3.28 -10.78 -19.87
CA LEU A 265 3.96 -10.81 -21.17
C LEU A 265 3.14 -10.13 -22.28
N SER A 266 1.81 -10.30 -22.27
CA SER A 266 0.93 -9.62 -23.22
C SER A 266 0.90 -8.10 -23.04
N LEU A 267 1.23 -7.63 -21.82
CA LEU A 267 1.35 -6.22 -21.47
C LEU A 267 2.77 -5.67 -21.67
N GLY A 268 3.68 -6.48 -22.21
CA GLY A 268 5.03 -6.05 -22.57
C GLY A 268 6.12 -6.29 -21.52
N ALA A 269 5.86 -7.11 -20.49
CA ALA A 269 6.88 -7.46 -19.50
C ALA A 269 8.10 -8.13 -20.14
N ASP A 270 9.30 -7.77 -19.69
CA ASP A 270 10.54 -8.40 -20.13
C ASP A 270 10.67 -9.83 -19.59
N LEU A 271 10.52 -10.81 -20.50
CA LEU A 271 10.68 -12.23 -20.20
C LEU A 271 12.08 -12.57 -19.65
N ASN A 272 13.11 -11.84 -20.06
CA ASN A 272 14.49 -12.07 -19.66
C ASN A 272 14.90 -11.24 -18.44
N ALA A 273 13.96 -10.53 -17.82
CA ALA A 273 14.24 -9.79 -16.60
C ALA A 273 14.83 -10.71 -15.53
N LYS A 274 15.81 -10.17 -14.81
CA LYS A 274 16.48 -10.85 -13.71
C LYS A 274 16.36 -10.04 -12.43
N ASP A 275 16.19 -10.75 -11.32
CA ASP A 275 16.17 -10.16 -9.99
C ASP A 275 17.58 -9.83 -9.46
N GLY A 276 17.66 -9.32 -8.23
CA GLY A 276 18.93 -8.92 -7.61
C GLY A 276 19.91 -10.07 -7.33
N ARG A 277 19.52 -11.33 -7.54
CA ARG A 277 20.38 -12.51 -7.47
C ARG A 277 20.65 -13.11 -8.86
N ASP A 278 20.42 -12.33 -9.92
CA ASP A 278 20.55 -12.76 -11.31
C ASP A 278 19.61 -13.93 -11.65
N ARG A 279 18.52 -14.12 -10.90
CA ARG A 279 17.53 -15.17 -11.15
C ARG A 279 16.47 -14.67 -12.10
N SER A 280 16.18 -15.45 -13.13
CA SER A 280 15.04 -15.24 -14.03
C SER A 280 13.73 -15.78 -13.43
N ALA A 281 12.61 -15.47 -14.08
CA ALA A 281 11.30 -16.06 -13.76
C ALA A 281 11.33 -17.61 -13.72
N LEU A 282 12.14 -18.24 -14.58
CA LEU A 282 12.31 -19.70 -14.63
C LEU A 282 12.88 -20.27 -13.33
N HIS A 283 13.88 -19.61 -12.74
CA HIS A 283 14.47 -20.01 -11.46
C HIS A 283 13.43 -20.01 -10.34
N LEU A 284 12.55 -19.00 -10.33
CA LEU A 284 11.52 -18.86 -9.31
C LEU A 284 10.40 -19.88 -9.50
N ALA A 285 9.98 -20.16 -10.73
CA ALA A 285 9.02 -21.21 -11.04
C ALA A 285 9.55 -22.60 -10.67
N CYS A 286 10.84 -22.87 -10.90
CA CYS A 286 11.49 -24.10 -10.47
C CYS A 286 11.59 -24.22 -8.95
N ALA A 287 11.97 -23.13 -8.25
CA ALA A 287 12.00 -23.11 -6.79
C ALA A 287 10.61 -23.37 -6.17
N GLY A 288 9.55 -22.82 -6.77
CA GLY A 288 8.15 -23.06 -6.39
C GLY A 288 7.57 -24.41 -6.85
N GLN A 289 8.33 -25.21 -7.60
CA GLN A 289 7.91 -26.51 -8.16
C GLN A 289 6.72 -26.43 -9.13
N HIS A 290 6.58 -25.33 -9.87
CA HIS A 290 5.43 -25.08 -10.74
C HIS A 290 5.67 -25.57 -12.18
N ALA A 291 5.51 -26.87 -12.43
CA ALA A 291 5.79 -27.51 -13.72
C ALA A 291 5.06 -26.85 -14.91
N ALA A 292 3.77 -26.48 -14.74
CA ALA A 292 3.01 -25.80 -15.79
C ALA A 292 3.60 -24.42 -16.14
N CYS A 293 4.05 -23.65 -15.14
CA CYS A 293 4.69 -22.36 -15.34
C CYS A 293 6.06 -22.51 -15.99
N VAL A 294 6.86 -23.50 -15.57
CA VAL A 294 8.15 -23.83 -16.18
C VAL A 294 7.99 -24.20 -17.66
N ALA A 295 7.05 -25.10 -17.97
CA ALA A 295 6.75 -25.49 -19.36
C ALA A 295 6.32 -24.29 -20.22
N PHE A 296 5.51 -23.39 -19.67
CA PHE A 296 5.09 -22.18 -20.36
C PHE A 296 6.26 -21.21 -20.62
N LEU A 297 7.10 -20.96 -19.62
CA LEU A 297 8.25 -20.07 -19.74
C LEU A 297 9.28 -20.59 -20.75
N LEU A 298 9.60 -21.89 -20.71
CA LEU A 298 10.48 -22.54 -21.69
C LEU A 298 9.92 -22.44 -23.12
N ARG A 299 8.62 -22.70 -23.29
CA ARG A 299 7.94 -22.56 -24.60
C ARG A 299 7.92 -21.12 -25.10
N SER A 300 7.91 -20.15 -24.18
CA SER A 300 7.99 -18.73 -24.50
C SER A 300 9.40 -18.28 -24.91
N GLY A 301 10.38 -19.20 -24.92
CA GLY A 301 11.75 -18.94 -25.34
C GLY A 301 12.70 -18.55 -24.21
N LEU A 302 12.27 -18.64 -22.93
CA LEU A 302 13.15 -18.34 -21.81
C LEU A 302 14.14 -19.49 -21.60
N GLY A 303 15.41 -19.25 -21.90
CA GLY A 303 16.48 -20.22 -21.73
C GLY A 303 16.86 -20.45 -20.26
N ASP A 304 17.35 -21.66 -19.96
CA ASP A 304 17.98 -21.96 -18.68
C ASP A 304 19.32 -21.22 -18.60
N SER A 305 19.45 -20.35 -17.61
CA SER A 305 20.64 -19.53 -17.37
C SER A 305 21.10 -19.71 -15.94
N ARG A 306 22.34 -19.34 -15.63
CA ARG A 306 22.85 -19.40 -14.27
C ARG A 306 22.44 -18.16 -13.48
N ASP A 307 22.10 -18.36 -12.21
CA ASP A 307 21.96 -17.29 -11.24
C ASP A 307 23.33 -16.81 -10.70
N ALA A 308 23.31 -15.86 -9.76
CA ALA A 308 24.53 -15.32 -9.15
C ALA A 308 25.33 -16.35 -8.34
N ALA A 309 24.71 -17.46 -7.91
CA ALA A 309 25.38 -18.57 -7.24
C ALA A 309 25.94 -19.60 -8.23
N GLY A 310 25.71 -19.43 -9.54
CA GLY A 310 26.11 -20.33 -10.59
C GLY A 310 25.17 -21.53 -10.79
N ALA A 311 24.03 -21.56 -10.10
CA ALA A 311 23.04 -22.61 -10.21
C ALA A 311 22.13 -22.38 -11.42
N LEU A 312 21.81 -23.44 -12.15
CA LEU A 312 20.79 -23.45 -13.20
C LEU A 312 19.38 -23.54 -12.58
N ALA A 313 18.35 -23.08 -13.28
CA ALA A 313 16.97 -23.14 -12.80
C ALA A 313 16.54 -24.60 -12.53
N GLN A 314 16.91 -25.54 -13.41
CA GLN A 314 16.60 -26.95 -13.23
C GLN A 314 17.27 -27.59 -11.99
N GLN A 315 18.32 -26.98 -11.43
CA GLN A 315 18.99 -27.48 -10.23
C GLN A 315 18.28 -27.04 -8.94
N LEU A 316 17.33 -26.10 -9.03
CA LEU A 316 16.54 -25.61 -7.90
C LEU A 316 15.25 -26.43 -7.66
N THR A 317 14.90 -27.33 -8.59
CA THR A 317 13.72 -28.19 -8.46
C THR A 317 14.05 -29.53 -7.81
N GLN A 318 13.11 -30.05 -7.04
CA GLN A 318 13.14 -31.43 -6.52
C GLN A 318 12.07 -32.30 -7.21
N SER A 319 11.15 -31.68 -7.97
CA SER A 319 10.09 -32.35 -8.69
C SER A 319 10.59 -32.94 -10.02
N GLU A 320 10.32 -34.23 -10.24
CA GLU A 320 10.58 -34.90 -11.52
C GLU A 320 9.77 -34.29 -12.66
N ASP A 321 8.54 -33.82 -12.39
CA ASP A 321 7.67 -33.26 -13.43
C ASP A 321 8.26 -31.97 -14.01
N VAL A 322 8.87 -31.14 -13.15
CA VAL A 322 9.58 -29.94 -13.59
C VAL A 322 10.82 -30.31 -14.41
N LEU A 323 11.57 -31.34 -14.03
CA LEU A 323 12.74 -31.80 -14.78
C LEU A 323 12.38 -32.32 -16.18
N ARG A 324 11.24 -33.00 -16.32
CA ARG A 324 10.72 -33.47 -17.62
C ARG A 324 10.45 -32.31 -18.60
N CYS A 325 10.09 -31.13 -18.10
CA CYS A 325 9.86 -29.95 -18.93
C CYS A 325 11.13 -29.51 -19.68
N PHE A 326 12.31 -29.64 -19.07
CA PHE A 326 13.59 -29.27 -19.70
C PHE A 326 13.96 -30.23 -20.84
N GLY A 327 13.74 -31.54 -20.65
CA GLY A 327 14.02 -32.55 -21.68
C GLY A 327 13.12 -32.46 -22.92
N SER A 328 11.88 -31.98 -22.76
CA SER A 328 10.90 -31.85 -23.85
C SER A 328 11.15 -30.64 -24.74
N SER A 329 11.94 -29.66 -24.27
CA SER A 329 12.26 -28.44 -25.03
C SER A 329 13.38 -28.62 -26.07
N ALA A 330 14.14 -29.72 -25.99
CA ALA A 330 15.27 -30.01 -26.88
C ALA A 330 14.85 -30.67 -28.22
N THR A 331 13.57 -30.98 -28.41
CA THR A 331 13.06 -31.73 -29.57
C THR A 331 12.13 -30.94 -30.49
N ALA A 332 12.12 -29.60 -30.41
CA ALA A 332 11.31 -28.74 -31.27
C ALA A 332 12.18 -27.82 -32.14
#